data_AF-A0A6N6S618-F1
#
_entry.id   AF-A0A6N6S618-F1
#
_cell.length_a   1.000
_cell.length_b   1.000
_cell.length_c   1.000
_cell.angle_alpha   90.00
_cell.angle_beta   90.00
_cell.angle_gamma   90.00
#
_symmetry.space_group_name_H-M   'P 1'
#
loop_
_entity.id
_entity.type
_entity.pdbx_description
1 polymer ?
#
loop_
_entity_poly.entity_id
_entity_poly.type
_entity_poly.pdbx_seq_one_letter_code
_entity_poly.pdbx_strand_id
1 'polypeptide(L)' 'NRFVYVHTPKHGSWLNLVETLFGKPARTFLKSIRVNSVEELNDRISKGIDEINQEPVVHQWKNFDFTSK' A
#
# COMPACT_ATOMS: atom_id res chain seq x y z
N ASN A 1 3.87 -26.32 3.55
CA ASN A 1 4.52 -25.41 2.58
C ASN A 1 3.51 -24.32 2.16
N ARG A 2 3.21 -23.34 3.04
CA ARG A 2 2.18 -22.28 2.81
C ARG A 2 2.78 -20.93 2.45
N PHE A 3 4.04 -20.69 2.83
CA PHE A 3 4.74 -19.43 2.60
C PHE A 3 5.91 -19.67 1.65
N VAL A 4 6.04 -18.80 0.65
CA VAL A 4 7.18 -18.75 -0.26
C VAL A 4 7.94 -17.48 0.04
N TYR A 5 9.23 -17.62 0.29
CA TYR A 5 10.11 -16.46 0.42
C TYR A 5 10.36 -15.85 -0.96
N VAL A 6 10.07 -14.56 -1.10
CA VAL A 6 10.37 -13.78 -2.30
C VAL A 6 11.41 -12.73 -1.91
N HIS A 7 12.57 -12.78 -2.57
CA HIS A 7 13.66 -11.86 -2.29
C HIS A 7 13.35 -10.45 -2.81
N THR A 8 13.33 -9.46 -1.92
CA THR A 8 13.22 -8.05 -2.29
C THR A 8 14.62 -7.48 -2.52
N PRO A 9 14.94 -6.98 -3.72
CA PRO A 9 16.27 -6.44 -4.00
C PRO A 9 16.55 -5.17 -3.19
N LYS A 10 17.80 -5.02 -2.75
CA LYS A 10 18.28 -3.95 -1.82
C LYS A 10 18.00 -2.51 -2.29
N HIS A 11 17.71 -2.31 -3.57
CA HIS A 11 17.40 -1.01 -4.18
C HIS A 11 16.12 -1.02 -5.03
N GLY A 12 15.29 -2.07 -4.88
CA GLY A 12 14.01 -2.20 -5.58
C GLY A 12 12.82 -1.83 -4.73
N SER A 13 12.94 -0.84 -3.84
CA SER A 13 11.81 -0.31 -3.06
C SER A 13 10.64 0.12 -3.95
N TRP A 14 10.92 0.58 -5.16
CA TRP A 14 9.89 0.89 -6.15
C TRP A 14 9.05 -0.32 -6.58
N LEU A 15 9.54 -1.56 -6.45
CA LEU A 15 8.76 -2.79 -6.69
C LEU A 15 7.92 -3.21 -5.47
N ASN A 16 8.11 -2.56 -4.32
CA ASN A 16 7.36 -2.86 -3.12
C ASN A 16 5.99 -2.19 -3.17
N LEU A 17 4.96 -2.99 -3.45
CA LEU A 17 3.57 -2.53 -3.50
C LEU A 17 3.11 -1.93 -2.17
N VAL A 18 3.61 -2.44 -1.04
CA VAL A 18 3.26 -1.95 0.29
C VAL A 18 3.75 -0.51 0.47
N GLU A 19 4.99 -0.22 0.08
CA GLU A 19 5.54 1.14 0.17
C GLU A 19 4.80 2.12 -0.75
N THR A 20 4.42 1.67 -1.95
CA THR A 20 3.63 2.49 -2.89
C THR A 20 2.23 2.77 -2.35
N LEU A 21 1.57 1.74 -1.81
CA LEU A 21 0.24 1.83 -1.22
C LEU A 21 0.21 2.85 -0.08
N PHE A 22 1.17 2.79 0.85
CA PHE A 22 1.23 3.69 2.00
C PHE A 22 1.83 5.07 1.68
N GLY A 23 2.58 5.21 0.59
CA GLY A 23 3.15 6.50 0.17
C GLY A 23 2.08 7.54 -0.20
N LYS A 24 0.99 7.13 -0.84
CA LYS A 24 -0.14 8.01 -1.21
C LYS A 24 -0.93 8.54 0.00
N PRO A 25 -1.42 7.72 0.94
CA PRO A 25 -2.11 8.19 2.13
C PRO A 25 -1.20 9.00 3.05
N ALA A 26 0.09 8.65 3.15
CA ALA A 26 1.09 9.44 3.88
C ALA A 26 1.21 10.89 3.37
N ARG A 27 1.09 11.09 2.05
CA ARG A 27 1.19 12.42 1.42
C ARG A 27 -0.15 13.16 1.31
N THR A 28 -1.26 12.49 1.57
CA THR A 28 -2.62 13.04 1.45
C THR A 28 -3.28 13.11 2.82
N PHE A 29 -4.16 12.17 3.16
CA PHE A 29 -5.01 12.27 4.34
C PHE A 29 -4.24 12.20 5.65
N LEU A 30 -3.18 11.37 5.74
CA LEU A 30 -2.38 11.24 6.96
C LEU A 30 -1.57 12.51 7.26
N LYS A 31 -1.11 13.22 6.22
CA LYS A 31 -0.35 14.47 6.40
C LYS A 31 -1.18 15.55 7.07
N SER A 32 -2.47 15.65 6.73
CA SER A 32 -3.39 16.65 7.26
C SER A 32 -4.24 16.15 8.41
N ILE A 33 -4.06 14.91 8.86
CA ILE A 33 -4.93 14.32 9.88
C ILE A 33 -4.74 15.01 11.23
N ARG A 34 -5.86 15.37 11.87
CA ARG A 34 -5.90 15.92 13.23
C ARG A 34 -6.88 15.09 14.04
N VAL A 35 -6.41 14.50 15.13
CA VAL A 35 -7.15 13.58 16.01
C VAL A 35 -6.85 13.92 17.46
N ASN A 36 -7.76 13.55 18.35
CA ASN A 36 -7.66 13.84 19.78
C ASN A 36 -7.21 12.61 20.59
N SER A 37 -7.20 11.41 19.99
CA SER A 37 -6.72 10.18 20.61
C SER A 37 -6.12 9.19 19.61
N VAL A 38 -5.43 8.17 20.14
CA VAL A 38 -4.86 7.08 19.34
C VAL A 38 -5.95 6.16 18.80
N GLU A 39 -7.03 5.98 19.56
CA GLU A 39 -8.20 5.22 19.13
C GLU A 39 -8.85 5.88 17.90
N GLU A 40 -9.04 7.21 17.93
CA GLU A 40 -9.56 7.97 16.78
C GLU A 40 -8.64 7.85 15.55
N LEU A 41 -7.32 7.80 15.76
CA LEU A 41 -6.35 7.58 14.68
C LEU A 41 -6.54 6.20 14.05
N ASN A 42 -6.64 5.14 14.87
CA ASN A 42 -6.84 3.77 14.40
C ASN A 42 -8.14 3.63 13.62
N ASP A 43 -9.23 4.22 14.11
CA ASP A 43 -10.53 4.17 13.45
C ASP A 43 -10.48 4.86 12.08
N ARG A 44 -9.82 6.02 11.99
CA ARG A 44 -9.68 6.75 10.71
C ARG A 44 -8.78 6.03 9.71
N ILE A 45 -7.69 5.41 10.16
CA ILE A 45 -6.82 4.60 9.30
C ILE A 45 -7.59 3.38 8.78
N SER A 46 -8.31 2.68 9.67
CA SER A 46 -9.11 1.51 9.31
C SER A 46 -10.18 1.87 8.29
N LYS A 47 -10.90 2.97 8.50
CA LYS A 47 -11.87 3.49 7.53
C LYS A 47 -11.22 3.79 6.17
N GLY A 48 -10.04 4.43 6.14
CA GLY A 48 -9.33 4.70 4.90
C GLY A 48 -8.90 3.42 4.17
N ILE A 49 -8.52 2.37 4.91
CA ILE A 49 -8.22 1.05 4.34
C ILE A 49 -9.49 0.41 3.77
N ASP A 50 -10.61 0.47 4.49
CA ASP A 50 -11.90 -0.06 4.02
C ASP A 50 -12.34 0.62 2.72
N GLU A 51 -12.20 1.94 2.62
CA GLU A 51 -12.48 2.71 1.40
C GLU A 51 -11.58 2.26 0.23
N ILE A 52 -10.29 2.04 0.46
CA ILE A 52 -9.37 1.50 -0.56
C ILE A 52 -9.78 0.08 -0.97
N ASN A 53 -10.26 -0.74 -0.04
CA ASN A 53 -10.69 -2.12 -0.31
C ASN A 53 -12.01 -2.19 -1.10
N GLN A 54 -12.88 -1.18 -1.04
CA GLN A 54 -14.11 -1.13 -1.84
C GLN A 54 -13.81 -0.94 -3.34
N GLU A 55 -12.76 -0.18 -3.67
CA GLU A 55 -12.34 0.08 -5.04
C GLU A 55 -10.86 -0.27 -5.24
N PRO A 56 -10.51 -1.57 -5.21
CA PRO A 56 -9.13 -1.99 -5.26
C PRO A 56 -8.51 -1.67 -6.62
N VAL A 57 -7.41 -0.92 -6.59
CA VAL A 57 -6.63 -0.60 -7.80
C VAL A 57 -5.63 -1.72 -8.05
N VAL A 58 -5.78 -2.41 -9.18
CA VAL A 58 -4.80 -3.42 -9.62
C VAL A 58 -3.52 -2.71 -10.07
N HIS A 59 -2.46 -2.83 -9.28
CA HIS A 59 -1.14 -2.34 -9.68
C HIS A 59 -0.57 -3.19 -10.81
N GLN A 60 -0.38 -2.59 -11.98
CA GLN A 60 0.28 -3.22 -13.12
C GLN A 60 1.48 -2.40 -13.57
N TRP A 61 2.61 -3.07 -13.74
CA TRP A 61 3.79 -2.46 -14.31
C TRP A 61 3.72 -2.55 -15.83
N LYS A 62 3.50 -1.42 -16.51
CA LYS A 62 3.35 -1.37 -17.98
C LYS A 62 4.56 -1.90 -18.76
N ASN A 63 5.74 -1.89 -18.15
CA ASN A 63 7.00 -2.25 -18.79
C ASN A 63 7.44 -3.70 -18.52
N PHE A 64 6.64 -4.48 -17.80
CA PHE A 64 6.96 -5.88 -17.51
C PHE A 64 5.92 -6.76 -18.21
N ASP A 65 6.36 -7.43 -19.28
CA ASP A 65 5.58 -8.50 -19.87
C ASP A 65 5.82 -9.78 -19.07
N PHE A 66 4.87 -10.12 -18.21
CA PHE A 66 4.92 -11.37 -17.43
C PHE A 66 4.44 -12.58 -18.24
N THR A 67 4.08 -12.39 -19.52
CA THR A 67 3.54 -13.44 -20.39
C THR A 67 4.56 -14.05 -21.35
N SER A 68 5.80 -13.52 -21.42
CA SER A 68 6.88 -14.19 -22.13
C SER A 68 7.31 -15.44 -21.34
N LYS A 69 6.79 -16.60 -21.73
CA LYS A 69 7.39 -17.90 -21.45
C LYS A 69 8.34 -18.29 -22.57
#